data_AF-A0A269XUM7-F1
#
_entry.id   AF-A0A269XUM7-F1
#
_cell.length_a   1.000
_cell.length_b   1.000
_cell.length_c   1.000
_cell.angle_alpha   90.00
_cell.angle_beta   90.00
_cell.angle_gamma   90.00
#
_symmetry.space_group_name_H-M   'P 1'
#
loop_
_entity.id
_entity.type
_entity.pdbx_description
1 polymer ?
#
loop_
_entity_poly.entity_id
_entity_poly.type
_entity_poly.pdbx_seq_one_letter_code
_entity_poly.pdbx_strand_id
1 'polypeptide(L)'
;MMLPYQPRLDDLIAVTIDSNVWNLLFDLNLDLATELPADRFKLFIPREVEIEIAAIPECTEKRALKNYIRTQIDAAQVHTLWVFGFDNDGDGPQRCGGFDVGTWQSETERKFYDLICERYLLGKTTTNSQLSRNEGDAALGANSFSSVVLTLDLKQGPLTVALANGGKILDMRPFREAGMDLASYVTAYYNASQMSNGQ
;
A
#
# COMPACT_ATOMS: atom_id res chain seq x y z
N MET A 1 17.29 12.53 7.63
CA MET A 1 16.27 13.16 8.49
C MET A 1 15.12 12.17 8.57
N MET A 2 14.76 11.68 9.75
CA MET A 2 13.60 10.79 9.87
C MET A 2 12.32 11.60 9.66
N LEU A 3 11.39 11.03 8.89
CA LEU A 3 10.07 11.58 8.68
C LEU A 3 9.11 10.97 9.72
N PRO A 4 8.25 11.78 10.37
CA PRO A 4 7.40 11.29 11.44
C PRO A 4 6.31 10.37 10.91
N TYR A 5 6.07 9.26 11.61
CA TYR A 5 4.89 8.43 11.39
C TYR A 5 3.66 9.09 12.03
N GLN A 6 2.55 9.11 11.30
CA GLN A 6 1.28 9.71 11.71
C GLN A 6 0.25 8.61 11.98
N PRO A 7 0.08 8.18 13.24
CA PRO A 7 -0.94 7.20 13.59
C PRO A 7 -2.34 7.79 13.36
N ARG A 8 -3.33 6.92 13.20
CA ARG A 8 -4.71 7.34 13.11
C ARG A 8 -5.21 7.87 14.46
N LEU A 9 -6.15 8.82 14.41
CA LEU A 9 -6.77 9.41 15.60
C LEU A 9 -7.87 8.55 16.22
N ASP A 10 -8.34 7.53 15.49
CA ASP A 10 -9.38 6.60 15.94
C ASP A 10 -8.81 5.32 16.59
N ASP A 11 -7.50 5.32 16.91
CA ASP A 11 -6.74 4.21 17.47
C ASP A 11 -6.72 2.91 16.63
N LEU A 12 -7.31 2.92 15.43
CA LEU A 12 -7.25 1.80 14.50
C LEU A 12 -5.87 1.72 13.83
N ILE A 13 -5.42 0.50 13.54
CA ILE A 13 -4.19 0.31 12.78
C ILE A 13 -4.53 0.45 11.29
N ALA A 14 -3.97 1.48 10.64
CA ALA A 14 -4.00 1.61 9.19
C ALA A 14 -3.09 0.55 8.55
N VAL A 15 -3.64 -0.20 7.59
CA VAL A 15 -2.92 -1.21 6.80
C VAL A 15 -3.11 -0.93 5.32
N THR A 16 -2.00 -0.81 4.59
CA THR A 16 -1.99 -0.58 3.15
C THR A 16 -1.44 -1.83 2.46
N ILE A 17 -2.19 -2.36 1.50
CA ILE A 17 -1.90 -3.64 0.86
C ILE A 17 -1.27 -3.39 -0.52
N ASP A 18 -0.06 -3.90 -0.73
CA ASP A 18 0.62 -3.92 -2.03
C ASP A 18 -0.03 -4.96 -2.99
N SER A 19 0.07 -4.74 -4.30
CA SER A 19 -0.49 -5.61 -5.34
C SER A 19 0.04 -7.05 -5.26
N ASN A 20 1.31 -7.23 -4.88
CA ASN A 20 1.92 -8.55 -4.75
C ASN A 20 1.37 -9.37 -3.57
N VAL A 21 0.93 -8.72 -2.48
CA VAL A 21 0.46 -9.40 -1.25
C VAL A 21 -0.83 -10.16 -1.50
N TRP A 22 -1.68 -9.72 -2.43
CA TRP A 22 -2.90 -10.43 -2.80
C TRP A 22 -2.65 -11.87 -3.25
N ASN A 23 -1.50 -12.17 -3.86
CA ASN A 23 -1.15 -13.55 -4.21
C ASN A 23 -0.95 -14.40 -2.95
N LEU A 24 -0.25 -13.88 -1.93
CA LEU A 24 -0.06 -14.59 -0.66
C LEU A 24 -1.40 -14.84 0.04
N LEU A 25 -2.25 -13.82 0.12
CA LEU A 25 -3.56 -13.92 0.77
C LEU A 25 -4.45 -14.95 0.07
N PHE A 26 -4.45 -14.94 -1.28
CA PHE A 26 -5.15 -15.91 -2.10
C PHE A 26 -4.63 -17.33 -1.91
N ASP A 27 -3.30 -17.51 -1.95
CA ASP A 27 -2.66 -18.82 -1.80
C ASP A 27 -2.91 -19.45 -0.41
N LEU A 28 -3.08 -18.61 0.61
CA LEU A 28 -3.43 -19.03 1.97
C LEU A 28 -4.94 -19.10 2.20
N ASN A 29 -5.74 -18.71 1.22
CA ASN A 29 -7.20 -18.63 1.30
C ASN A 29 -7.68 -17.85 2.54
N LEU A 30 -7.03 -16.72 2.81
CA LEU A 30 -7.37 -15.87 3.95
C LEU A 30 -8.62 -15.05 3.66
N ASP A 31 -9.42 -14.80 4.70
CA ASP A 31 -10.54 -13.87 4.66
C ASP A 31 -10.19 -12.61 5.45
N LEU A 32 -9.94 -11.51 4.77
CA LEU A 32 -9.51 -10.22 5.35
C LEU A 32 -10.51 -9.67 6.36
N ALA A 33 -11.81 -9.88 6.18
CA ALA A 33 -12.82 -9.41 7.13
C ALA A 33 -12.69 -10.11 8.49
N THR A 34 -12.21 -11.35 8.48
CA THR A 34 -11.94 -12.15 9.69
C THR A 34 -10.51 -11.90 10.22
N GLU A 35 -9.53 -11.87 9.33
CA GLU A 35 -8.10 -11.77 9.64
C GLU A 35 -7.66 -10.36 10.05
N LEU A 36 -8.32 -9.32 9.55
CA LEU A 36 -8.08 -7.91 9.87
C LEU A 36 -9.42 -7.19 10.13
N PRO A 37 -10.07 -7.47 11.27
CA PRO A 37 -11.43 -7.00 11.53
C PRO A 37 -11.50 -5.47 11.67
N ALA A 38 -12.60 -4.90 11.19
CA ALA A 38 -12.79 -3.44 11.04
C ALA A 38 -12.86 -2.66 12.36
N ASP A 39 -13.06 -3.33 13.48
CA ASP A 39 -13.04 -2.74 14.82
C ASP A 39 -11.60 -2.49 15.33
N ARG A 40 -10.59 -3.01 14.64
CA ARG A 40 -9.17 -2.87 14.96
C ARG A 40 -8.32 -2.34 13.82
N PHE A 41 -8.74 -2.56 12.58
CA PHE A 41 -7.96 -2.24 11.39
C PHE A 41 -8.75 -1.38 10.41
N LYS A 42 -8.02 -0.52 9.69
CA LYS A 42 -8.55 0.19 8.52
C LYS A 42 -7.68 -0.13 7.32
N LEU A 43 -8.31 -0.68 6.28
CA LEU A 43 -7.60 -1.25 5.14
C LEU A 43 -7.61 -0.32 3.93
N PHE A 44 -6.48 -0.26 3.25
CA PHE A 44 -6.26 0.65 2.13
C PHE A 44 -5.50 0.00 0.98
N ILE A 45 -5.71 0.54 -0.22
CA ILE A 45 -4.81 0.39 -1.37
C ILE A 45 -4.58 1.77 -1.98
N PRO A 46 -3.36 2.14 -2.43
CA PRO A 46 -3.18 3.33 -3.25
C PRO A 46 -3.88 3.15 -4.60
N ARG A 47 -4.25 4.27 -5.25
CA ARG A 47 -4.82 4.24 -6.60
C ARG A 47 -3.94 3.49 -7.60
N GLU A 48 -2.63 3.57 -7.45
CA GLU A 48 -1.66 2.85 -8.27
C GLU A 48 -1.82 1.33 -8.14
N VAL A 49 -2.03 0.82 -6.93
CA VAL A 49 -2.28 -0.61 -6.70
C VAL A 49 -3.61 -1.04 -7.30
N GLU A 50 -4.65 -0.20 -7.20
CA GLU A 50 -5.93 -0.46 -7.85
C GLU A 50 -5.79 -0.56 -9.38
N ILE A 51 -4.98 0.31 -9.98
CA ILE A 51 -4.65 0.28 -11.42
C ILE A 51 -3.91 -1.01 -11.79
N GLU A 52 -2.94 -1.45 -10.97
CA GLU A 52 -2.24 -2.71 -11.18
C GLU A 52 -3.18 -3.92 -11.09
N ILE A 53 -4.08 -3.94 -10.10
CA ILE A 53 -5.10 -4.99 -9.94
C ILE A 53 -6.05 -5.01 -11.15
N ALA A 54 -6.48 -3.84 -11.64
CA ALA A 54 -7.34 -3.73 -12.80
C ALA A 54 -6.68 -4.30 -14.07
N ALA A 55 -5.36 -4.10 -14.20
CA ALA A 55 -4.54 -4.59 -15.30
C ALA A 55 -4.25 -6.10 -15.27
N ILE A 56 -4.63 -6.82 -14.19
CA ILE A 56 -4.52 -8.28 -14.14
C ILE A 56 -5.37 -8.90 -15.28
N PRO A 57 -4.78 -9.74 -16.17
CA PRO A 57 -5.49 -10.34 -17.30
C PRO A 57 -6.68 -11.21 -16.87
N GLU A 58 -7.75 -11.23 -17.68
CA GLU A 58 -8.95 -12.07 -17.47
C GLU A 58 -8.78 -13.53 -17.97
N CYS A 59 -7.54 -14.01 -18.05
CA CYS A 59 -7.26 -15.39 -18.45
C CYS A 59 -7.70 -16.38 -17.36
N THR A 60 -7.92 -17.64 -17.76
CA THR A 60 -8.49 -18.68 -16.89
C THR A 60 -7.70 -18.85 -15.59
N GLU A 61 -6.38 -18.71 -15.64
CA GLU A 61 -5.48 -18.87 -14.49
C GLU A 61 -5.58 -17.72 -13.49
N LYS A 62 -5.82 -16.48 -13.96
CA LYS A 62 -5.83 -15.27 -13.12
C LYS A 62 -7.22 -14.82 -12.70
N ARG A 63 -8.27 -15.36 -13.31
CA ARG A 63 -9.68 -15.07 -12.97
C ARG A 63 -10.00 -15.35 -11.51
N ALA A 64 -9.51 -16.47 -10.97
CA ALA A 64 -9.76 -16.84 -9.57
C ALA A 64 -9.17 -15.81 -8.60
N LEU A 65 -7.91 -15.42 -8.81
CA LEU A 65 -7.24 -14.38 -8.03
C LEU A 65 -7.98 -13.04 -8.13
N LYS A 66 -8.37 -12.61 -9.33
CA LYS A 66 -9.06 -11.32 -9.52
C LYS A 66 -10.43 -11.29 -8.84
N ASN A 67 -11.18 -12.39 -8.89
CA ASN A 67 -12.45 -12.52 -8.19
C ASN A 67 -12.27 -12.55 -6.67
N TYR A 68 -11.23 -13.24 -6.19
CA TYR A 68 -10.86 -13.21 -4.78
C TYR A 68 -10.56 -11.77 -4.32
N ILE A 69 -9.69 -11.03 -5.02
CA ILE A 69 -9.34 -9.65 -4.68
C ILE A 69 -10.60 -8.77 -4.60
N ARG A 70 -11.47 -8.82 -5.61
CA ARG A 70 -12.74 -8.05 -5.62
C ARG A 70 -13.61 -8.39 -4.40
N THR A 71 -13.79 -9.68 -4.13
CA THR A 71 -14.61 -10.15 -3.01
C THR A 71 -14.05 -9.67 -1.67
N GLN A 72 -12.72 -9.70 -1.51
CA GLN A 72 -12.03 -9.29 -0.30
C GLN A 72 -12.03 -7.77 -0.11
N ILE A 73 -11.88 -6.99 -1.19
CA ILE A 73 -12.03 -5.53 -1.16
C ILE A 73 -13.42 -5.15 -0.67
N ASP A 74 -14.46 -5.78 -1.21
CA ASP A 74 -15.85 -5.49 -0.84
C ASP A 74 -16.16 -5.93 0.61
N ALA A 75 -15.80 -7.16 0.97
CA ALA A 75 -16.11 -7.75 2.27
C ALA A 75 -15.38 -7.07 3.43
N ALA A 76 -14.09 -6.75 3.25
CA ALA A 76 -13.27 -6.11 4.27
C ALA A 76 -13.28 -4.57 4.19
N GLN A 77 -14.09 -4.00 3.29
CA GLN A 77 -14.22 -2.55 3.08
C GLN A 77 -12.87 -1.86 2.84
N VAL A 78 -12.05 -2.43 1.95
CA VAL A 78 -10.76 -1.87 1.59
C VAL A 78 -10.97 -0.59 0.79
N HIS A 79 -10.39 0.52 1.24
CA HIS A 79 -10.57 1.82 0.60
C HIS A 79 -9.41 2.17 -0.32
N THR A 80 -9.73 2.63 -1.54
CA THR A 80 -8.71 3.24 -2.40
C THR A 80 -8.35 4.62 -1.88
N LEU A 81 -7.05 4.87 -1.69
CA LEU A 81 -6.50 6.17 -1.35
C LEU A 81 -6.24 6.96 -2.64
N TRP A 82 -6.86 8.14 -2.70
CA TRP A 82 -6.71 9.09 -3.79
C TRP A 82 -5.99 10.33 -3.29
N VAL A 83 -4.97 10.76 -4.03
CA VAL A 83 -4.38 12.08 -3.87
C VAL A 83 -5.23 13.09 -4.67
N PHE A 84 -5.52 14.24 -4.06
CA PHE A 84 -6.20 15.33 -4.73
C PHE A 84 -5.37 15.88 -5.88
N GLY A 85 -5.99 16.02 -7.04
CA GLY A 85 -5.36 16.61 -8.20
C GLY A 85 -6.35 16.76 -9.35
N PHE A 86 -5.85 17.28 -10.45
CA PHE A 86 -6.61 17.43 -11.68
C PHE A 86 -6.25 16.30 -12.64
N ASP A 87 -7.22 15.90 -13.45
CA ASP A 87 -6.95 15.08 -14.62
C ASP A 87 -5.93 15.78 -15.54
N ASN A 88 -5.08 15.00 -16.19
CA ASN A 88 -4.00 15.50 -17.03
C ASN A 88 -4.32 15.36 -18.53
N ASP A 89 -5.58 15.11 -18.90
CA ASP A 89 -6.07 14.95 -20.29
C ASP A 89 -5.26 13.91 -21.11
N GLY A 90 -4.51 13.04 -20.44
CA GLY A 90 -3.61 12.07 -21.04
C GLY A 90 -4.26 10.70 -21.26
N ASP A 91 -3.68 9.90 -22.14
CA ASP A 91 -4.08 8.51 -22.30
C ASP A 91 -3.67 7.71 -21.04
N GLY A 92 -4.64 7.11 -20.37
CA GLY A 92 -4.43 6.14 -19.30
C GLY A 92 -5.35 6.33 -18.10
N PRO A 93 -5.15 5.52 -17.04
CA PRO A 93 -6.00 5.57 -15.87
C PRO A 93 -5.81 6.88 -15.08
N GLN A 94 -6.89 7.45 -14.56
CA GLN A 94 -6.82 8.58 -13.62
C GLN A 94 -5.99 8.20 -12.37
N ARG A 95 -4.98 9.02 -12.02
CA ARG A 95 -4.17 8.87 -10.78
C ARG A 95 -4.75 9.66 -9.62
N CYS A 96 -5.23 10.86 -9.89
CA CYS A 96 -5.68 11.79 -8.86
C CYS A 96 -7.21 11.79 -8.71
N GLY A 97 -7.69 11.92 -7.47
CA GLY A 97 -9.10 12.17 -7.19
C GLY A 97 -9.38 13.67 -7.25
N GLY A 98 -10.50 14.08 -7.86
CA GLY A 98 -10.95 15.47 -7.81
C GLY A 98 -11.55 15.85 -6.47
N PHE A 99 -12.40 16.88 -6.47
CA PHE A 99 -13.20 17.26 -5.31
C PHE A 99 -14.01 16.07 -4.78
N ASP A 100 -14.13 16.00 -3.45
CA ASP A 100 -14.86 14.95 -2.71
C ASP A 100 -14.36 13.51 -2.89
N VAL A 101 -13.26 13.31 -3.64
CA VAL A 101 -12.63 12.00 -3.87
C VAL A 101 -11.20 12.00 -3.36
N GLY A 102 -10.40 12.99 -3.75
CA GLY A 102 -8.99 13.08 -3.41
C GLY A 102 -8.72 13.75 -2.06
N THR A 103 -7.65 13.33 -1.41
CA THR A 103 -7.12 13.95 -0.20
C THR A 103 -5.82 14.70 -0.49
N TRP A 104 -5.59 15.82 0.20
CA TRP A 104 -4.35 16.56 0.05
C TRP A 104 -3.16 15.75 0.55
N GLN A 105 -2.09 15.71 -0.24
CA GLN A 105 -0.82 15.17 0.24
C GLN A 105 -0.34 15.92 1.48
N SER A 106 0.00 15.16 2.50
CA SER A 106 0.64 15.63 3.71
C SER A 106 2.04 16.18 3.43
N GLU A 107 2.56 16.97 4.38
CA GLU A 107 3.93 17.46 4.30
C GLU A 107 4.96 16.32 4.32
N THR A 108 4.69 15.25 5.07
CA THR A 108 5.55 14.06 5.13
C THR A 108 5.64 13.37 3.78
N GLU A 109 4.50 13.14 3.12
CA GLU A 109 4.47 12.52 1.78
C GLU A 109 5.21 13.37 0.76
N ARG A 110 5.00 14.70 0.76
CA ARG A 110 5.73 15.62 -0.14
C ARG A 110 7.25 15.54 0.06
N LYS A 111 7.70 15.60 1.32
CA LYS A 111 9.13 15.45 1.65
C LYS A 111 9.68 14.10 1.19
N PHE A 112 8.91 13.03 1.31
CA PHE A 112 9.31 11.73 0.80
C PHE A 112 9.45 11.73 -0.73
N TYR A 113 8.48 12.28 -1.46
CA TYR A 113 8.55 12.40 -2.91
C TYR A 113 9.79 13.20 -3.36
N ASP A 114 10.11 14.30 -2.68
CA ASP A 114 11.32 15.08 -2.96
C ASP A 114 12.61 14.23 -2.85
N LEU A 115 12.67 13.28 -1.90
CA LEU A 115 13.82 12.40 -1.72
C LEU A 115 14.00 11.37 -2.85
N ILE A 116 12.91 10.95 -3.49
CA ILE A 116 12.94 9.83 -4.45
C ILE A 116 12.78 10.28 -5.91
N CYS A 117 12.24 11.47 -6.15
CA CYS A 117 11.77 11.92 -7.47
C CYS A 117 12.84 11.78 -8.56
N GLU A 118 13.99 12.42 -8.38
CA GLU A 118 15.07 12.43 -9.38
C GLU A 118 15.62 11.04 -9.70
N ARG A 119 15.74 10.19 -8.67
CA ARG A 119 16.38 8.88 -8.81
C ARG A 119 15.43 7.82 -9.33
N TYR A 120 14.19 7.82 -8.85
CA TYR A 120 13.27 6.70 -8.99
C TYR A 120 12.05 6.98 -9.87
N LEU A 121 11.69 8.24 -10.13
CA LEU A 121 10.45 8.59 -10.85
C LEU A 121 10.69 9.34 -12.17
N LEU A 122 11.60 10.32 -12.19
CA LEU A 122 11.84 11.11 -13.40
C LEU A 122 12.43 10.25 -14.54
N GLY A 123 11.86 10.43 -15.74
CA GLY A 123 12.30 9.77 -16.97
C GLY A 123 12.11 8.25 -16.98
N LYS A 124 11.29 7.68 -16.08
CA LYS A 124 11.02 6.25 -16.07
C LYS A 124 10.01 5.86 -17.13
N THR A 125 10.22 4.67 -17.70
CA THR A 125 9.33 4.08 -18.71
C THR A 125 8.00 3.68 -18.08
N THR A 126 6.93 3.72 -18.89
CA THR A 126 5.65 3.13 -18.54
C THR A 126 5.70 1.61 -18.59
N THR A 127 4.82 0.98 -17.82
CA THR A 127 4.64 -0.46 -17.73
C THR A 127 3.32 -0.88 -18.38
N ASN A 128 3.00 -2.18 -18.36
CA ASN A 128 1.75 -2.70 -18.93
C ASN A 128 0.48 -2.14 -18.25
N SER A 129 0.57 -1.75 -16.98
CA SER A 129 -0.53 -1.08 -16.26
C SER A 129 -0.65 0.41 -16.63
N GLN A 130 0.20 0.90 -17.54
CA GLN A 130 0.37 2.30 -17.91
C GLN A 130 0.92 3.20 -16.81
N LEU A 131 1.22 2.66 -15.63
CA LEU A 131 2.01 3.34 -14.60
C LEU A 131 3.47 3.43 -15.01
N SER A 132 4.13 4.52 -14.64
CA SER A 132 5.58 4.65 -14.71
C SER A 132 6.25 3.66 -13.74
N ARG A 133 7.46 3.21 -14.09
CA ARG A 133 8.21 2.30 -13.22
C ARG A 133 8.43 2.93 -11.84
N ASN A 134 8.13 2.17 -10.79
CA ASN A 134 8.18 2.55 -9.38
C ASN A 134 7.09 3.54 -8.91
N GLU A 135 6.07 3.86 -9.73
CA GLU A 135 4.96 4.72 -9.31
C GLU A 135 4.17 4.08 -8.14
N GLY A 136 3.83 2.79 -8.27
CA GLY A 136 3.19 2.01 -7.19
C GLY A 136 4.03 1.94 -5.92
N ASP A 137 5.31 1.56 -6.04
CA ASP A 137 6.25 1.54 -4.91
C ASP A 137 6.39 2.91 -4.23
N ALA A 138 6.34 4.01 -4.99
CA ALA A 138 6.40 5.36 -4.45
C ALA A 138 5.11 5.71 -3.71
N ALA A 139 3.95 5.40 -4.25
CA ALA A 139 2.68 5.59 -3.57
C ALA A 139 2.61 4.78 -2.27
N LEU A 140 3.02 3.51 -2.30
CA LEU A 140 3.14 2.68 -1.11
C LEU A 140 4.15 3.27 -0.10
N GLY A 141 5.32 3.70 -0.56
CA GLY A 141 6.34 4.34 0.28
C GLY A 141 5.82 5.60 0.97
N ALA A 142 5.05 6.44 0.28
CA ALA A 142 4.41 7.62 0.83
C ALA A 142 3.38 7.25 1.92
N ASN A 143 2.53 6.25 1.65
CA ASN A 143 1.53 5.77 2.61
C ASN A 143 2.15 5.07 3.84
N SER A 144 3.38 4.58 3.75
CA SER A 144 4.06 3.95 4.89
C SER A 144 4.29 4.90 6.07
N PHE A 145 4.16 6.21 5.87
CA PHE A 145 4.26 7.20 6.95
C PHE A 145 2.95 7.42 7.73
N SER A 146 1.84 6.83 7.30
CA SER A 146 0.54 6.90 8.00
C SER A 146 -0.15 5.54 8.12
N SER A 147 0.42 4.50 7.51
CA SER A 147 -0.11 3.13 7.47
C SER A 147 1.03 2.11 7.52
N VAL A 148 0.77 0.92 8.05
CA VAL A 148 1.66 -0.24 7.87
C VAL A 148 1.47 -0.76 6.45
N VAL A 149 2.50 -0.70 5.62
CA VAL A 149 2.47 -1.24 4.25
C VAL A 149 2.87 -2.70 4.27
N LEU A 150 2.00 -3.58 3.78
CA LEU A 150 2.30 -4.99 3.58
C LEU A 150 2.91 -5.16 2.19
N THR A 151 4.06 -5.83 2.07
CA THR A 151 4.69 -6.11 0.77
C THR A 151 5.45 -7.44 0.79
N LEU A 152 5.55 -8.09 -0.37
CA LEU A 152 6.45 -9.22 -0.62
C LEU A 152 7.75 -8.82 -1.34
N ASP A 153 7.86 -7.57 -1.79
CA ASP A 153 8.93 -7.10 -2.68
C ASP A 153 9.72 -5.95 -2.04
N LEU A 154 10.42 -6.25 -0.95
CA LEU A 154 11.32 -5.31 -0.32
C LEU A 154 12.72 -5.36 -0.96
N LYS A 155 12.86 -4.67 -2.10
CA LYS A 155 14.12 -4.50 -2.85
C LYS A 155 14.54 -3.03 -2.94
N GLN A 156 15.75 -2.79 -3.43
CA GLN A 156 16.27 -1.43 -3.61
C GLN A 156 15.32 -0.59 -4.48
N GLY A 157 14.76 0.45 -3.89
CA GLY A 157 13.69 1.26 -4.49
C GLY A 157 13.03 2.20 -3.48
N PRO A 158 11.90 2.83 -3.86
CA PRO A 158 11.17 3.76 -3.00
C PRO A 158 10.82 3.18 -1.62
N LEU A 159 10.40 1.91 -1.54
CA LEU A 159 10.06 1.24 -0.29
C LEU A 159 11.25 1.19 0.69
N THR A 160 12.44 0.81 0.21
CA THR A 160 13.64 0.82 1.07
C THR A 160 14.05 2.23 1.52
N VAL A 161 13.81 3.25 0.69
CA VAL A 161 14.04 4.65 1.07
C VAL A 161 13.03 5.08 2.14
N ALA A 162 11.76 4.73 2.00
CA ALA A 162 10.72 5.04 2.98
C ALA A 162 11.04 4.39 4.34
N LEU A 163 11.36 3.09 4.33
CA LEU A 163 11.75 2.35 5.53
C LEU A 163 12.95 3.00 6.24
N ALA A 164 13.99 3.37 5.50
CA ALA A 164 15.18 4.05 6.03
C ALA A 164 14.89 5.45 6.60
N ASN A 165 13.76 6.06 6.23
CA ASN A 165 13.34 7.38 6.69
C ASN A 165 12.16 7.33 7.67
N GLY A 166 11.84 6.17 8.25
CA GLY A 166 10.83 6.04 9.32
C GLY A 166 9.48 5.49 8.87
N GLY A 167 9.32 5.19 7.58
CA GLY A 167 8.15 4.53 7.04
C GLY A 167 7.96 3.12 7.60
N LYS A 168 6.70 2.71 7.77
CA LYS A 168 6.30 1.41 8.33
C LYS A 168 6.01 0.45 7.19
N ILE A 169 6.98 -0.40 6.87
CA ILE A 169 6.89 -1.42 5.83
C ILE A 169 7.12 -2.79 6.46
N LEU A 170 6.12 -3.65 6.36
CA LEU A 170 6.11 -5.01 6.85
C LEU A 170 6.33 -5.98 5.68
N ASP A 171 7.49 -6.64 5.69
CA ASP A 171 7.82 -7.73 4.77
C ASP A 171 6.99 -8.97 5.12
N MET A 172 6.14 -9.40 4.19
CA MET A 172 5.21 -10.51 4.37
C MET A 172 5.82 -11.87 4.00
N ARG A 173 7.06 -11.94 3.47
CA ARG A 173 7.69 -13.21 3.11
C ARG A 173 7.83 -14.18 4.29
N PRO A 174 8.20 -13.74 5.51
CA PRO A 174 8.32 -14.62 6.67
C PRO A 174 6.96 -15.03 7.28
N PHE A 175 5.84 -14.46 6.83
CA PHE A 175 4.53 -14.64 7.48
C PHE A 175 4.13 -16.12 7.57
N ARG A 176 4.36 -16.91 6.52
CA ARG A 176 4.03 -18.34 6.49
C ARG A 176 4.72 -19.14 7.59
N GLU A 177 5.92 -18.72 7.98
CA GLU A 177 6.76 -19.39 8.98
C GLU A 177 6.52 -18.83 10.39
N ALA A 178 5.93 -17.65 10.50
CA ALA A 178 5.69 -16.98 11.77
C ALA A 178 4.64 -17.69 12.64
N GLY A 179 3.79 -18.53 12.05
CA GLY A 179 2.82 -19.37 12.78
C GLY A 179 1.76 -18.60 13.56
N MET A 180 1.49 -17.35 13.18
CA MET A 180 0.48 -16.48 13.80
C MET A 180 -0.54 -16.01 12.76
N ASP A 181 -1.74 -15.63 13.23
CA ASP A 181 -2.75 -14.99 12.39
C ASP A 181 -2.29 -13.61 11.90
N LEU A 182 -2.94 -13.09 10.86
CA LEU A 182 -2.51 -11.86 10.20
C LEU A 182 -2.65 -10.64 11.13
N ALA A 183 -3.73 -10.55 11.90
CA ALA A 183 -3.93 -9.47 12.87
C ALA A 183 -2.80 -9.41 13.90
N SER A 184 -2.43 -10.56 14.47
CA SER A 184 -1.34 -10.69 15.43
C SER A 184 0.00 -10.30 14.80
N TYR A 185 0.25 -10.72 13.56
CA TYR A 185 1.48 -10.38 12.83
C TYR A 185 1.62 -8.87 12.60
N VAL A 186 0.57 -8.22 12.09
CA VAL A 186 0.55 -6.78 11.86
C VAL A 186 0.65 -6.00 13.18
N THR A 187 -0.09 -6.42 14.21
CA THR A 187 -0.11 -5.75 15.52
C THR A 187 1.26 -5.82 16.20
N ALA A 188 1.94 -6.97 16.16
CA ALA A 188 3.27 -7.14 16.72
C ALA A 188 4.28 -6.19 16.06
N TYR A 189 4.27 -6.11 14.73
CA TYR A 189 5.10 -5.17 13.99
C TYR A 189 4.78 -3.72 14.34
N TYR A 190 3.50 -3.35 14.32
CA TYR A 190 3.06 -2.00 14.61
C TYR A 190 3.55 -1.54 15.98
N ASN A 191 3.31 -2.32 17.03
CA ASN A 191 3.71 -2.01 18.41
C ASN A 191 5.23 -1.90 18.56
N ALA A 192 6.00 -2.83 18.00
CA ALA A 192 7.46 -2.76 18.03
C ALA A 192 7.97 -1.48 17.35
N SER A 193 7.34 -1.10 16.24
CA SER A 193 7.73 0.09 15.48
C SER A 193 7.43 1.41 16.19
N GLN A 194 6.46 1.45 17.12
CA GLN A 194 6.19 2.63 17.94
C GLN A 194 7.25 2.81 19.04
N MET A 195 7.73 1.71 19.62
CA MET A 195 8.75 1.75 20.69
C MET A 195 10.11 2.27 20.18
N SER A 196 10.47 2.00 18.93
CA SER A 196 11.73 2.47 18.34
C SER A 196 11.76 3.97 18.01
N ASN A 197 10.61 4.64 17.95
CA ASN A 197 10.51 6.09 17.69
C ASN A 197 10.53 6.93 18.98
N GLY A 198 10.56 6.30 20.16
CA GLY A 198 10.52 6.96 21.48
C GLY A 198 11.86 7.07 22.20
N GLN A 199 13.00 6.93 21.50
CA GLN A 199 14.35 7.11 22.04
C GLN A 199 15.08 8.28 21.39
#